data_AF-A0A7S2G5M6-F1
#
_entry.id   AF-A0A7S2G5M6-F1
#
_cell.length_a   1.000
_cell.length_b   1.000
_cell.length_c   1.000
_cell.angle_alpha   90.00
_cell.angle_beta   90.00
_cell.angle_gamma   90.00
#
_symmetry.space_group_name_H-M   'P 1'
#
loop_
_entity.id
_entity.type
_entity.pdbx_description
1 polymer ?
#
loop_
_entity_poly.entity_id
_entity_poly.type
_entity_poly.pdbx_seq_one_letter_code
_entity_poly.pdbx_strand_id
1 'polypeptide(L)'
;GDLRGEYHPFEGISASLQQELLREELLMQEPDSMAAAAAGVARDWPEARGIFVSGSKELVAWINEEEHLRLWSIDRSGNLKAAFGALCAAEASLREALRQDGRSFARSPHLGYLTACPSHVGTTLRAEVRVHIPLLDAEEGFHACCQRLGVRVCSAHGGGDLIISNAETLGTGEAEQVNAVLRAVRTFVELEEKLDLGEKVDLSTVASPGQAQAAQ
;
A
#
# COMPACT_ATOMS: atom_id res chain seq x y z
N GLY A 1 -9.65 17.86 14.17
CA GLY A 1 -10.38 16.92 13.31
C GLY A 1 -9.68 15.58 13.33
N ASP A 2 -10.14 14.65 12.50
CA ASP A 2 -9.73 13.24 12.52
C ASP A 2 -8.27 13.02 12.09
N LEU A 3 -7.68 13.99 11.39
CA LEU A 3 -6.26 13.99 11.00
C LEU A 3 -5.30 14.46 12.11
N ARG A 4 -5.81 14.83 13.30
CA ARG A 4 -4.96 15.31 14.41
C ARG A 4 -4.12 14.15 14.96
N GLY A 5 -2.84 14.41 15.22
CA GLY A 5 -1.90 13.43 15.72
C GLY A 5 -0.67 14.06 16.35
N GLU A 6 0.30 13.23 16.66
CA GLU A 6 1.57 13.61 17.27
C GLU A 6 2.74 13.11 16.43
N TYR A 7 3.82 13.91 16.40
CA TYR A 7 5.08 13.53 15.77
C TYR A 7 6.05 13.03 16.84
N HIS A 8 6.70 11.90 16.56
CA HIS A 8 7.68 11.27 17.41
C HIS A 8 9.00 11.12 16.64
N PRO A 9 10.07 11.80 17.04
CA PRO A 9 11.42 11.50 16.55
C PRO A 9 11.75 10.03 16.81
N PHE A 10 12.36 9.35 15.84
CA PHE A 10 12.60 7.90 15.96
C PHE A 10 13.56 7.57 17.10
N GLU A 11 14.60 8.37 17.32
CA GLU A 11 15.55 8.23 18.44
C GLU A 11 14.89 8.36 19.82
N GLY A 12 13.76 9.08 19.92
CA GLY A 12 13.07 9.38 21.17
C GLY A 12 11.70 8.71 21.32
N ILE A 13 11.37 7.72 20.48
CA ILE A 13 10.08 7.05 20.54
C ILE A 13 9.96 6.25 21.84
N SER A 14 8.81 6.32 22.52
CA SER A 14 8.60 5.58 23.76
C SER A 14 8.55 4.07 23.48
N ALA A 15 9.11 3.26 24.37
CA ALA A 15 9.11 1.81 24.21
C ALA A 15 7.69 1.24 24.07
N SER A 16 6.70 1.82 24.76
CA SER A 16 5.29 1.40 24.66
C SER A 16 4.72 1.67 23.26
N LEU A 17 4.98 2.87 22.70
CA LEU A 17 4.51 3.20 21.35
C LEU A 17 5.24 2.39 20.30
N GLN A 18 6.56 2.19 20.47
CA GLN A 18 7.36 1.36 19.57
C GLN A 18 6.84 -0.07 19.50
N GLN A 19 6.56 -0.70 20.65
CA GLN A 19 6.00 -2.06 20.71
C GLN A 19 4.60 -2.15 20.11
N GLU A 20 3.78 -1.11 20.29
CA GLU A 20 2.47 -1.05 19.66
C GLU A 20 2.56 -0.95 18.13
N LEU A 21 3.36 -0.03 17.62
CA LEU A 21 3.57 0.14 16.18
C LEU A 21 4.21 -1.09 15.54
N LEU A 22 5.11 -1.76 16.26
CA LEU A 22 5.70 -3.03 15.80
C LEU A 22 4.63 -4.11 15.65
N ARG A 23 3.72 -4.24 16.64
CA ARG A 23 2.62 -5.21 16.61
C ARG A 23 1.64 -4.95 15.46
N GLU A 24 1.39 -3.69 15.15
CA GLU A 24 0.51 -3.28 14.05
C GLU A 24 1.24 -3.27 12.69
N GLU A 25 2.54 -3.62 12.66
CA GLU A 25 3.41 -3.56 11.46
C GLU A 25 3.53 -2.14 10.84
N LEU A 26 3.44 -1.11 11.68
CA LEU A 26 3.49 0.31 11.28
C LEU A 26 4.79 1.02 11.68
N LEU A 27 5.68 0.31 12.38
CA LEU A 27 6.99 0.84 12.74
C LEU A 27 7.95 0.69 11.55
N MET A 28 8.59 1.80 11.15
CA MET A 28 9.70 1.75 10.20
C MET A 28 10.85 0.90 10.76
N GLN A 29 11.52 0.15 9.89
CA GLN A 29 12.69 -0.66 10.24
C GLN A 29 13.94 -0.06 9.61
N GLU A 30 15.10 -0.33 10.22
CA GLU A 30 16.37 0.06 9.63
C GLU A 30 16.57 -0.67 8.29
N PRO A 31 16.83 0.03 7.17
CA PRO A 31 17.03 -0.62 5.88
C PRO A 31 18.31 -1.47 5.88
N ASP A 32 18.16 -2.80 5.91
CA ASP A 32 19.27 -3.76 6.01
C ASP A 32 19.60 -4.45 4.65
N SER A 33 18.78 -4.21 3.64
CA SER A 33 18.98 -4.82 2.31
C SER A 33 20.25 -4.30 1.62
N MET A 34 20.88 -5.17 0.82
CA MET A 34 22.06 -4.81 0.02
C MET A 34 21.79 -3.62 -0.91
N ALA A 35 20.57 -3.54 -1.47
CA ALA A 35 20.18 -2.42 -2.33
C ALA A 35 20.10 -1.11 -1.56
N ALA A 36 19.49 -1.11 -0.36
CA ALA A 36 19.40 0.07 0.50
C ALA A 36 20.78 0.54 0.98
N ALA A 37 21.66 -0.40 1.33
CA ALA A 37 23.04 -0.12 1.69
C ALA A 37 23.82 0.51 0.52
N ALA A 38 23.71 -0.06 -0.68
CA ALA A 38 24.38 0.46 -1.88
C ALA A 38 23.84 1.84 -2.30
N ALA A 39 22.55 2.09 -2.10
CA ALA A 39 21.92 3.39 -2.34
C ALA A 39 22.21 4.42 -1.22
N GLY A 40 22.77 3.99 -0.09
CA GLY A 40 23.11 4.86 1.04
C GLY A 40 21.89 5.41 1.78
N VAL A 41 20.77 4.67 1.80
CA VAL A 41 19.51 5.06 2.46
C VAL A 41 19.64 5.03 3.98
N ALA A 42 20.36 4.03 4.51
CA ALA A 42 20.53 3.82 5.95
C ALA A 42 21.64 4.69 6.59
N ARG A 43 22.22 5.65 5.86
CA ARG A 43 23.27 6.52 6.43
C ARG A 43 22.73 7.29 7.63
N ASP A 44 23.54 7.35 8.68
CA ASP A 44 23.29 8.10 9.90
C ASP A 44 22.00 7.67 10.62
N TRP A 45 21.56 6.41 10.46
CA TRP A 45 20.37 5.91 11.15
C TRP A 45 20.53 5.96 12.69
N PRO A 46 19.52 6.44 13.47
CA PRO A 46 18.20 6.93 13.08
C PRO A 46 18.05 8.46 12.98
N GLU A 47 19.13 9.21 12.78
CA GLU A 47 19.14 10.68 12.83
C GLU A 47 18.13 11.31 11.85
N ALA A 48 17.36 12.30 12.32
CA ALA A 48 16.33 13.01 11.55
C ALA A 48 15.19 12.14 10.98
N ARG A 49 15.03 10.90 11.45
CA ARG A 49 13.87 10.05 11.14
C ARG A 49 12.78 10.24 12.17
N GLY A 50 11.54 10.04 11.77
CA GLY A 50 10.43 10.14 12.70
C GLY A 50 9.13 9.61 12.15
N ILE A 51 8.18 9.43 13.06
CA ILE A 51 6.86 8.91 12.76
C ILE A 51 5.80 9.86 13.29
N PHE A 52 4.84 10.20 12.43
CA PHE A 52 3.61 10.85 12.85
C PHE A 52 2.51 9.79 12.98
N VAL A 53 1.72 9.88 14.05
CA VAL A 53 0.60 8.97 14.30
C VAL A 53 -0.63 9.79 14.66
N SER A 54 -1.74 9.60 13.92
CA SER A 54 -3.03 10.22 14.27
C SER A 54 -3.59 9.67 15.57
N GLY A 55 -4.50 10.41 16.22
CA GLY A 55 -5.18 9.95 17.44
C GLY A 55 -5.95 8.63 17.26
N SER A 56 -6.48 8.37 16.06
CA SER A 56 -7.12 7.10 15.71
C SER A 56 -6.14 5.98 15.35
N LYS A 57 -4.87 6.32 15.08
CA LYS A 57 -3.84 5.39 14.58
C LYS A 57 -4.22 4.72 13.24
N GLU A 58 -5.07 5.39 12.48
CA GLU A 58 -5.49 5.00 11.12
C GLU A 58 -4.82 5.86 10.05
N LEU A 59 -4.07 6.88 10.46
CA LEU A 59 -3.20 7.66 9.61
C LEU A 59 -1.81 7.73 10.25
N VAL A 60 -0.81 7.23 9.52
CA VAL A 60 0.59 7.21 9.94
C VAL A 60 1.44 7.84 8.85
N ALA A 61 2.45 8.62 9.23
CA ALA A 61 3.43 9.13 8.27
C ALA A 61 4.85 8.77 8.71
N TRP A 62 5.62 8.16 7.82
CA TRP A 62 7.06 7.97 8.01
C TRP A 62 7.81 9.13 7.38
N ILE A 63 8.77 9.68 8.12
CA ILE A 63 9.58 10.82 7.71
C ILE A 63 11.03 10.38 7.57
N ASN A 64 11.64 10.71 6.43
CA ASN A 64 13.05 10.46 6.09
C ASN A 64 13.50 8.99 6.15
N GLU A 65 12.61 8.07 5.77
CA GLU A 65 12.97 6.67 5.54
C GLU A 65 13.56 6.54 4.12
N GLU A 66 13.09 5.63 3.27
CA GLU A 66 13.51 5.50 1.87
C GLU A 66 13.13 6.74 1.04
N GLU A 67 12.04 7.40 1.45
CA GLU A 67 11.51 8.61 0.85
C GLU A 67 11.39 9.72 1.92
N HIS A 68 11.30 10.99 1.48
CA HIS A 68 11.08 12.10 2.42
C HIS A 68 9.82 11.92 3.27
N LEU A 69 8.78 11.35 2.68
CA LEU A 69 7.47 11.14 3.30
C LEU A 69 6.81 9.89 2.72
N ARG A 70 6.35 8.99 3.60
CA ARG A 70 5.41 7.92 3.24
C ARG A 70 4.16 8.03 4.09
N LEU A 71 3.01 8.24 3.45
CA LEU A 71 1.70 8.33 4.11
C LEU A 71 0.98 6.99 4.04
N TRP A 72 0.46 6.55 5.19
CA TRP A 72 -0.30 5.33 5.35
C TRP A 72 -1.68 5.68 5.88
N SER A 73 -2.72 5.18 5.22
CA SER A 73 -4.07 5.17 5.79
C SER A 73 -4.58 3.74 5.87
N ILE A 74 -5.10 3.37 7.04
CA ILE A 74 -5.42 2.00 7.39
C ILE A 74 -6.88 1.96 7.84
N ASP A 75 -7.63 1.00 7.31
CA ASP A 75 -8.96 0.66 7.79
C ASP A 75 -8.95 -0.81 8.24
N ARG A 76 -9.17 -1.04 9.53
CA ARG A 76 -9.14 -2.39 10.12
C ARG A 76 -10.41 -3.20 9.83
N SER A 77 -11.45 -2.58 9.26
CA SER A 77 -12.69 -3.25 8.88
C SER A 77 -12.67 -3.85 7.46
N GLY A 78 -11.59 -3.60 6.70
CA GLY A 78 -11.47 -4.01 5.30
C GLY A 78 -12.08 -3.02 4.31
N ASN A 79 -12.46 -1.81 4.76
CA ASN A 79 -13.05 -0.79 3.90
C ASN A 79 -11.96 0.05 3.20
N LEU A 80 -11.38 -0.51 2.14
CA LEU A 80 -10.33 0.15 1.36
C LEU A 80 -10.77 1.50 0.78
N LYS A 81 -12.07 1.68 0.49
CA LYS A 81 -12.61 2.95 0.01
C LYS A 81 -12.53 4.04 1.08
N ALA A 82 -12.83 3.70 2.35
CA ALA A 82 -12.70 4.63 3.46
C ALA A 82 -11.24 4.99 3.71
N ALA A 83 -10.33 4.01 3.74
CA ALA A 83 -8.89 4.23 3.85
C ALA A 83 -8.36 5.14 2.72
N PHE A 84 -8.74 4.87 1.47
CA PHE A 84 -8.33 5.70 0.34
C PHE A 84 -8.86 7.14 0.44
N GLY A 85 -10.11 7.32 0.87
CA GLY A 85 -10.70 8.63 1.11
C GLY A 85 -9.96 9.42 2.20
N ALA A 86 -9.63 8.77 3.31
CA ALA A 86 -8.84 9.36 4.39
C ALA A 86 -7.42 9.74 3.93
N LEU A 87 -6.78 8.89 3.14
CA LEU A 87 -5.47 9.17 2.54
C LEU A 87 -5.51 10.40 1.63
N CYS A 88 -6.54 10.51 0.77
CA CYS A 88 -6.72 11.66 -0.11
C CYS A 88 -6.95 12.96 0.68
N ALA A 89 -7.72 12.90 1.77
CA ALA A 89 -7.95 14.06 2.64
C ALA A 89 -6.66 14.48 3.37
N ALA A 90 -5.85 13.51 3.80
CA ALA A 90 -4.55 13.76 4.43
C ALA A 90 -3.54 14.39 3.44
N GLU A 91 -3.40 13.83 2.24
CA GLU A 91 -2.54 14.38 1.18
C GLU A 91 -2.96 15.80 0.81
N ALA A 92 -4.26 16.04 0.62
CA ALA A 92 -4.76 17.35 0.24
C ALA A 92 -4.47 18.40 1.33
N SER A 93 -4.64 18.03 2.59
CA SER A 93 -4.34 18.90 3.74
C SER A 93 -2.84 19.21 3.82
N LEU A 94 -1.99 18.20 3.63
CA LEU A 94 -0.55 18.35 3.66
C LEU A 94 -0.04 19.20 2.49
N ARG A 95 -0.56 18.98 1.29
CA ARG A 95 -0.25 19.78 0.11
C ARG A 95 -0.57 21.25 0.31
N GLU A 96 -1.68 21.56 0.97
CA GLU A 96 -2.07 22.93 1.27
C GLU A 96 -1.13 23.56 2.33
N ALA A 97 -0.80 22.83 3.38
CA ALA A 97 0.18 23.28 4.38
C ALA A 97 1.56 23.56 3.76
N LEU A 98 2.04 22.66 2.88
CA LEU A 98 3.31 22.84 2.17
C LEU A 98 3.29 24.09 1.29
N ARG A 99 2.18 24.37 0.59
CA ARG A 99 2.02 25.56 -0.24
C ARG A 99 2.10 26.85 0.59
N GLN A 100 1.51 26.85 1.78
CA GLN A 100 1.59 28.00 2.70
C GLN A 100 3.04 28.28 3.13
N ASP A 101 3.86 27.23 3.25
CA ASP A 101 5.29 27.31 3.53
C ASP A 101 6.16 27.54 2.27
N GLY A 102 5.55 27.78 1.10
CA GLY A 102 6.25 27.98 -0.17
C GLY A 102 6.94 26.72 -0.73
N ARG A 103 6.52 25.53 -0.26
CA ARG A 103 7.04 24.22 -0.67
C ARG A 103 6.00 23.45 -1.49
N SER A 104 6.46 22.42 -2.20
CA SER A 104 5.57 21.53 -2.96
C SER A 104 6.20 20.15 -3.11
N PHE A 105 5.38 19.14 -3.42
CA PHE A 105 5.87 17.82 -3.77
C PHE A 105 6.60 17.84 -5.12
N ALA A 106 7.65 17.04 -5.24
CA ALA A 106 8.38 16.87 -6.48
C ALA A 106 7.50 16.14 -7.51
N ARG A 107 7.14 16.83 -8.61
CA ARG A 107 6.25 16.30 -9.64
C ARG A 107 6.72 16.68 -11.03
N SER A 108 6.66 15.73 -11.95
CA SER A 108 6.89 15.92 -13.38
C SER A 108 5.57 15.74 -14.15
N PRO A 109 5.32 16.53 -15.22
CA PRO A 109 4.16 16.32 -16.09
C PRO A 109 4.12 14.93 -16.74
N HIS A 110 5.29 14.34 -17.03
CA HIS A 110 5.37 13.03 -17.68
C HIS A 110 5.42 11.87 -16.68
N LEU A 111 6.13 12.05 -15.56
CA LEU A 111 6.40 10.96 -14.60
C LEU A 111 5.50 10.99 -13.36
N GLY A 112 4.64 11.99 -13.20
CA GLY A 112 3.85 12.16 -11.97
C GLY A 112 4.73 12.52 -10.78
N TYR A 113 4.39 12.05 -9.59
CA TYR A 113 5.19 12.22 -8.38
C TYR A 113 6.51 11.48 -8.50
N LEU A 114 7.58 12.14 -8.05
CA LEU A 114 8.94 11.62 -8.12
C LEU A 114 9.35 11.02 -6.78
N THR A 115 9.98 9.85 -6.85
CA THR A 115 10.46 9.04 -5.72
C THR A 115 11.93 8.70 -5.92
N ALA A 116 12.62 8.29 -4.85
CA ALA A 116 13.99 7.80 -4.93
C ALA A 116 14.09 6.53 -5.78
N CYS A 117 13.09 5.65 -5.71
CA CYS A 117 13.02 4.44 -6.52
C CYS A 117 12.20 4.64 -7.82
N PRO A 118 12.78 4.42 -9.02
CA PRO A 118 12.05 4.59 -10.29
C PRO A 118 10.81 3.71 -10.45
N SER A 119 10.70 2.58 -9.74
CA SER A 119 9.52 1.70 -9.79
C SER A 119 8.30 2.26 -9.07
N HIS A 120 8.45 3.34 -8.30
CA HIS A 120 7.37 3.95 -7.50
C HIS A 120 6.86 5.28 -8.08
N VAL A 121 7.45 5.79 -9.18
CA VAL A 121 6.99 7.04 -9.80
C VAL A 121 5.55 6.93 -10.31
N GLY A 122 4.93 8.09 -10.57
CA GLY A 122 3.56 8.19 -11.07
C GLY A 122 2.61 8.67 -9.97
N THR A 123 1.69 7.81 -9.56
CA THR A 123 0.77 8.04 -8.44
C THR A 123 1.43 7.79 -7.09
N THR A 124 2.52 7.01 -7.05
CA THR A 124 3.17 6.50 -5.82
C THR A 124 2.27 5.67 -4.91
N LEU A 125 1.04 5.39 -5.36
CA LEU A 125 0.02 4.75 -4.55
C LEU A 125 0.26 3.24 -4.51
N ARG A 126 0.28 2.72 -3.29
CA ARG A 126 0.20 1.28 -3.03
C ARG A 126 -1.04 1.02 -2.19
N ALA A 127 -2.09 0.52 -2.85
CA ALA A 127 -3.32 0.08 -2.20
C ALA A 127 -3.18 -1.40 -1.86
N GLU A 128 -3.40 -1.77 -0.60
CA GLU A 128 -3.19 -3.14 -0.13
C GLU A 128 -4.41 -3.66 0.63
N VAL A 129 -4.71 -4.95 0.44
CA VAL A 129 -5.72 -5.68 1.22
C VAL A 129 -5.11 -6.99 1.66
N ARG A 130 -5.21 -7.29 2.96
CA ARG A 130 -4.89 -8.60 3.51
C ARG A 130 -6.12 -9.49 3.42
N VAL A 131 -5.97 -10.66 2.81
CA VAL A 131 -7.04 -11.65 2.65
C VAL A 131 -6.55 -13.03 3.03
N HIS A 132 -7.46 -13.86 3.54
CA HIS A 132 -7.18 -15.25 3.85
C HIS A 132 -7.85 -16.13 2.79
N ILE A 133 -7.06 -16.70 1.87
CA ILE A 133 -7.54 -17.51 0.72
C ILE A 133 -6.64 -18.74 0.50
N PRO A 134 -6.56 -19.66 1.47
CA PRO A 134 -5.63 -20.80 1.44
C PRO A 134 -5.90 -21.78 0.29
N LEU A 135 -7.15 -21.96 -0.16
CA LEU A 135 -7.47 -22.91 -1.22
C LEU A 135 -7.03 -22.38 -2.58
N LEU A 136 -7.36 -21.12 -2.86
CA LEU A 136 -7.01 -20.46 -4.12
C LEU A 136 -5.50 -20.27 -4.28
N ASP A 137 -4.76 -20.02 -3.18
CA ASP A 137 -3.30 -19.92 -3.20
C ASP A 137 -2.63 -21.24 -3.64
N ALA A 138 -3.26 -22.38 -3.33
CA ALA A 138 -2.77 -23.70 -3.70
C ALA A 138 -3.10 -24.10 -5.16
N GLU A 139 -3.97 -23.36 -5.85
CA GLU A 139 -4.39 -23.67 -7.21
C GLU A 139 -3.32 -23.33 -8.26
N GLU A 140 -3.13 -24.25 -9.22
CA GLU A 140 -2.19 -24.02 -10.31
C GLU A 140 -2.67 -22.86 -11.20
N GLY A 141 -1.80 -21.86 -11.37
CA GLY A 141 -2.09 -20.69 -12.21
C GLY A 141 -2.63 -19.47 -11.47
N PHE A 142 -2.75 -19.52 -10.14
CA PHE A 142 -3.14 -18.35 -9.34
C PHE A 142 -2.25 -17.13 -9.59
N HIS A 143 -0.92 -17.29 -9.54
CA HIS A 143 0.01 -16.18 -9.84
C HIS A 143 -0.15 -15.60 -11.25
N ALA A 144 -0.43 -16.44 -12.26
CA ALA A 144 -0.70 -15.96 -13.62
C ALA A 144 -2.03 -15.21 -13.69
N CYS A 145 -3.03 -15.63 -12.90
CA CYS A 145 -4.28 -14.90 -12.73
C CYS A 145 -4.06 -13.51 -12.13
N CYS A 146 -3.27 -13.39 -11.06
CA CYS A 146 -2.93 -12.11 -10.43
C CYS A 146 -2.26 -11.15 -11.43
N GLN A 147 -1.31 -11.63 -12.22
CA GLN A 147 -0.64 -10.83 -13.25
C GLN A 147 -1.62 -10.29 -14.30
N ARG A 148 -2.57 -11.12 -14.77
CA ARG A 148 -3.60 -10.68 -15.73
C ARG A 148 -4.60 -9.67 -15.15
N LEU A 149 -4.81 -9.72 -13.83
CA LEU A 149 -5.65 -8.77 -13.10
C LEU A 149 -4.90 -7.47 -12.73
N GLY A 150 -3.60 -7.39 -13.00
CA GLY A 150 -2.79 -6.20 -12.70
C GLY A 150 -2.48 -6.03 -11.21
N VAL A 151 -2.52 -7.12 -10.44
CA VAL A 151 -2.23 -7.12 -9.00
C VAL A 151 -0.98 -7.94 -8.67
N ARG A 152 -0.28 -7.50 -7.63
CA ARG A 152 0.81 -8.24 -7.00
C ARG A 152 0.29 -8.95 -5.76
N VAL A 153 0.83 -10.13 -5.51
CA VAL A 153 0.53 -10.92 -4.31
C VAL A 153 1.82 -11.20 -3.57
N CYS A 154 1.80 -10.93 -2.27
CA CYS A 154 2.87 -11.26 -1.35
C CYS A 154 2.29 -12.10 -0.21
N SER A 155 2.97 -13.18 0.19
CA SER A 155 2.58 -13.92 1.39
C SER A 155 2.91 -13.09 2.63
N ALA A 156 1.93 -12.91 3.53
CA ALA A 156 2.12 -12.13 4.75
C ALA A 156 2.84 -12.94 5.83
N HIS A 157 2.29 -14.13 6.17
CA HIS A 157 2.72 -14.91 7.34
C HIS A 157 2.72 -16.43 7.12
N GLY A 158 2.68 -16.90 5.86
CA GLY A 158 2.43 -18.31 5.55
C GLY A 158 0.99 -18.74 5.93
N GLY A 159 0.56 -19.92 5.47
CA GLY A 159 -0.74 -20.48 5.86
C GLY A 159 -1.98 -19.85 5.20
N GLY A 160 -1.85 -19.25 4.01
CA GLY A 160 -2.98 -18.71 3.23
C GLY A 160 -3.30 -17.23 3.44
N ASP A 161 -2.56 -16.53 4.31
CA ASP A 161 -2.66 -15.08 4.45
C ASP A 161 -1.84 -14.36 3.37
N LEU A 162 -2.54 -13.68 2.47
CA LEU A 162 -1.98 -13.01 1.31
C LEU A 162 -2.25 -11.50 1.37
N ILE A 163 -1.27 -10.72 0.94
CA ILE A 163 -1.38 -9.28 0.71
C ILE A 163 -1.52 -9.06 -0.79
N ILE A 164 -2.67 -8.53 -1.20
CA ILE A 164 -2.95 -8.17 -2.59
C ILE A 164 -2.75 -6.67 -2.74
N SER A 165 -1.96 -6.26 -3.73
CA SER A 165 -1.66 -4.86 -4.01
C SER A 165 -1.69 -4.54 -5.50
N ASN A 166 -1.80 -3.27 -5.87
CA ASN A 166 -1.70 -2.87 -7.28
C ASN A 166 -0.26 -3.05 -7.81
N ALA A 167 -0.14 -3.54 -9.05
CA ALA A 167 1.16 -3.68 -9.71
C ALA A 167 1.66 -2.36 -10.29
N GLU A 168 0.77 -1.57 -10.88
CA GLU A 168 1.14 -0.37 -11.61
C GLU A 168 0.99 0.88 -10.74
N THR A 169 1.98 1.77 -10.80
CA THR A 169 1.96 3.09 -10.17
C THR A 169 2.01 4.23 -11.19
N LEU A 170 2.38 3.95 -12.45
CA LEU A 170 2.50 4.94 -13.52
C LEU A 170 1.58 4.57 -14.68
N GLY A 171 0.94 5.58 -15.30
CA GLY A 171 0.09 5.41 -16.49
C GLY A 171 -1.41 5.30 -16.22
N THR A 172 -1.79 4.95 -14.99
CA THR A 172 -3.20 4.87 -14.53
C THR A 172 -3.45 5.83 -13.38
N GLY A 173 -4.70 6.23 -13.15
CA GLY A 173 -5.06 7.08 -12.01
C GLY A 173 -5.12 6.32 -10.68
N GLU A 174 -5.00 7.04 -9.56
CA GLU A 174 -5.08 6.48 -8.19
C GLU A 174 -6.37 5.69 -7.97
N ALA A 175 -7.51 6.26 -8.37
CA ALA A 175 -8.81 5.61 -8.21
C ALA A 175 -8.93 4.34 -9.07
N GLU A 176 -8.29 4.30 -10.23
CA GLU A 176 -8.27 3.13 -11.09
C GLU A 176 -7.45 2.00 -10.49
N GLN A 177 -6.28 2.33 -9.91
CA GLN A 177 -5.42 1.39 -9.18
C GLN A 177 -6.15 0.78 -7.97
N VAL A 178 -6.84 1.60 -7.17
CA VAL A 178 -7.64 1.12 -6.03
C VAL A 178 -8.78 0.22 -6.51
N ASN A 179 -9.48 0.62 -7.57
CA ASN A 179 -10.55 -0.19 -8.14
C ASN A 179 -10.05 -1.52 -8.72
N ALA A 180 -8.83 -1.58 -9.26
CA ALA A 180 -8.22 -2.82 -9.71
C ALA A 180 -8.01 -3.80 -8.56
N VAL A 181 -7.49 -3.33 -7.43
CA VAL A 181 -7.34 -4.16 -6.21
C VAL A 181 -8.70 -4.63 -5.70
N LEU A 182 -9.69 -3.73 -5.60
CA LEU A 182 -11.04 -4.09 -5.16
C LEU A 182 -11.69 -5.17 -6.05
N ARG A 183 -11.55 -5.06 -7.37
CA ARG A 183 -12.06 -6.06 -8.31
C ARG A 183 -11.36 -7.40 -8.12
N ALA A 184 -10.03 -7.40 -8.04
CA ALA A 184 -9.26 -8.63 -7.87
C ALA A 184 -9.60 -9.33 -6.55
N VAL A 185 -9.63 -8.59 -5.43
CA VAL A 185 -10.01 -9.12 -4.12
C VAL A 185 -11.40 -9.74 -4.16
N ARG A 186 -12.38 -9.04 -4.74
CA ARG A 186 -13.74 -9.57 -4.87
C ARG A 186 -13.76 -10.88 -5.66
N THR A 187 -13.08 -10.92 -6.80
CA THR A 187 -12.98 -12.15 -7.61
C THR A 187 -12.33 -13.27 -6.82
N PHE A 188 -11.25 -13.02 -6.09
CA PHE A 188 -10.58 -14.05 -5.32
C PHE A 188 -11.44 -14.60 -4.18
N VAL A 189 -12.20 -13.75 -3.48
CA VAL A 189 -13.15 -14.19 -2.45
C VAL A 189 -14.26 -15.07 -3.08
N GLU A 190 -14.83 -14.65 -4.21
CA GLU A 190 -15.85 -15.43 -4.92
C GLU A 190 -15.32 -16.78 -5.44
N LEU A 191 -14.01 -16.88 -5.76
CA LEU A 191 -13.37 -18.12 -6.18
C LEU A 191 -13.04 -19.02 -4.99
N GLU A 192 -12.55 -18.46 -3.88
CA GLU A 192 -12.31 -19.18 -2.64
C GLU A 192 -13.60 -19.84 -2.13
N GLU A 193 -14.72 -19.09 -2.12
CA GLU A 193 -16.04 -19.62 -1.73
C GLU A 193 -16.47 -20.82 -2.60
N LYS A 194 -16.16 -20.81 -3.89
CA LYS A 194 -16.46 -21.94 -4.79
C LYS A 194 -15.57 -23.15 -4.50
N LEU A 195 -14.29 -22.93 -4.25
CA LEU A 195 -13.37 -24.00 -3.87
C LEU A 195 -13.77 -24.63 -2.54
N ASP A 196 -14.23 -23.83 -1.58
CA ASP A 196 -14.73 -24.31 -0.28
C ASP A 196 -16.00 -25.18 -0.44
N LEU A 197 -16.85 -24.87 -1.42
CA LEU A 197 -17.98 -25.70 -1.83
C LEU A 197 -17.58 -26.96 -2.64
N GLY A 198 -16.29 -27.14 -2.95
CA GLY A 198 -15.76 -28.26 -3.73
C GLY A 198 -15.99 -28.13 -5.24
N GLU A 199 -16.33 -26.94 -5.73
CA GLU A 199 -16.46 -26.68 -7.16
C GLU A 199 -15.08 -26.54 -7.83
N LYS A 200 -14.97 -26.98 -9.08
CA LYS A 200 -13.75 -26.76 -9.87
C LYS A 200 -13.75 -25.34 -10.42
N VAL A 201 -12.69 -24.59 -10.12
CA VAL A 201 -12.47 -23.25 -10.64
C VAL A 201 -11.54 -23.31 -11.86
N ASP A 202 -11.97 -22.70 -12.96
CA ASP A 202 -11.09 -22.47 -14.12
C ASP A 202 -10.55 -21.04 -14.09
N LEU A 203 -9.34 -20.90 -13.56
CA LEU A 203 -8.65 -19.61 -13.48
C LEU A 203 -8.40 -19.00 -14.86
N SER A 204 -8.31 -19.79 -15.93
CA SER A 204 -8.00 -19.26 -17.27
C SER A 204 -9.06 -18.27 -17.76
N THR A 205 -10.31 -18.43 -17.31
CA THR A 205 -11.48 -17.64 -17.72
C THR A 205 -11.60 -16.28 -17.03
N VAL A 206 -10.80 -16.01 -15.99
CA VAL A 206 -10.83 -14.74 -15.27
C VAL A 206 -10.34 -13.62 -16.19
N ALA A 207 -11.28 -12.80 -16.65
CA ALA A 207 -11.04 -11.77 -17.65
C ALA A 207 -10.17 -10.63 -17.10
N SER A 208 -9.27 -10.12 -17.95
CA SER A 208 -8.49 -8.92 -17.66
C SER A 208 -9.39 -7.69 -17.58
N PRO A 209 -9.01 -6.65 -16.80
CA PRO A 209 -9.81 -5.44 -16.63
C PRO A 209 -10.27 -4.77 -17.94
N GLY A 210 -9.51 -4.93 -19.03
CA GLY A 210 -9.85 -4.37 -20.35
C GLY A 210 -10.83 -5.19 -21.21
N GLN A 211 -11.15 -6.44 -20.85
CA GLN A 211 -12.11 -7.25 -21.62
C GLN A 211 -13.56 -7.07 -21.16
N ALA A 212 -13.79 -6.62 -19.92
CA ALA A 212 -15.14 -6.37 -19.40
C ALA A 212 -15.80 -5.09 -19.97
N GLN A 213 -15.00 -4.12 -20.44
CA GLN A 213 -15.52 -2.89 -21.06
C GLN A 213 -15.86 -3.03 -22.55
N ALA A 214 -15.49 -4.12 -23.21
CA ALA A 214 -15.85 -4.39 -24.60
C ALA A 214 -17.16 -5.19 -24.75
N ALA A 215 -17.81 -5.55 -23.64
CA ALA A 215 -19.01 -6.38 -23.60
C ALA A 215 -20.27 -5.61 -23.14
N GLN A 216 -20.24 -4.28 -23.16
CA GLN A 216 -21.43 -3.41 -22.98
C GLN A 216 -21.61 -2.49 -24.16
#